data_AF-A0A010RDY4-F1
#
_entry.id   AF-A0A010RDY4-F1
#
_cell.length_a   1.000
_cell.length_b   1.000
_cell.length_c   1.000
_cell.angle_alpha   90.00
_cell.angle_beta   90.00
_cell.angle_gamma   90.00
#
_symmetry.space_group_name_H-M   'P 1'
#
loop_
_entity.id
_entity.type
_entity.pdbx_description
1 polymer ?
#
loop_
_entity_poly.entity_id
_entity_poly.type
_entity_poly.pdbx_seq_one_letter_code
_entity_poly.pdbx_strand_id
1 'polypeptide(L)'
;MSTSSQSDSIAPAADSAAQTVNSLLLRTYALLQTPLSILKLHQALNAADQALAIAAHLHRFDLEPRAYLYRGHVLSAWGRWREAHAAYVRAASVRGVGFTGTNIREHEARSGD
;
A
#
# COMPACT_ATOMS: atom_id res chain seq x y z
N MET A 1 -3.12 -28.86 37.58
CA MET A 1 -4.06 -28.56 36.49
C MET A 1 -3.73 -27.18 35.96
N SER A 2 -2.96 -27.09 34.88
CA SER A 2 -2.58 -25.82 34.27
C SER A 2 -2.99 -25.87 32.81
N THR A 3 -4.14 -25.28 32.50
CA THR A 3 -4.57 -25.01 31.13
C THR A 3 -3.94 -23.68 30.71
N SER A 4 -2.68 -23.72 30.27
CA SER A 4 -2.06 -22.58 29.59
C SER A 4 -2.48 -22.58 28.13
N SER A 5 -3.48 -21.75 27.86
CA SER A 5 -3.58 -20.85 26.71
C SER A 5 -3.02 -21.34 25.38
N GLN A 6 -3.83 -22.10 24.66
CA GLN A 6 -3.70 -22.25 23.22
C GLN A 6 -4.25 -20.98 22.57
N SER A 7 -3.36 -20.08 22.14
CA SER A 7 -3.71 -18.81 21.49
C SER A 7 -2.74 -18.46 20.35
N ASP A 8 -2.28 -19.45 19.59
CA ASP A 8 -1.24 -19.28 18.55
C ASP A 8 -1.74 -19.39 17.10
N SER A 9 -3.04 -19.50 16.85
CA SER A 9 -3.51 -19.97 15.54
C SER A 9 -3.88 -18.89 14.51
N ILE A 10 -3.80 -17.59 14.83
CA ILE A 10 -4.29 -16.50 13.96
C ILE A 10 -3.16 -15.74 13.23
N ALA A 11 -1.92 -15.77 13.75
CA ALA A 11 -0.78 -15.03 13.19
C ALA A 11 -0.24 -15.46 11.80
N PRO A 12 -0.23 -16.74 11.37
CA PRO A 12 0.59 -17.16 10.22
C PRO A 12 0.05 -16.64 8.86
N ALA A 13 -1.25 -16.35 8.76
CA ALA A 13 -1.86 -15.84 7.53
C ALA A 13 -1.57 -14.34 7.30
N ALA A 14 -1.45 -13.55 8.36
CA ALA A 14 -1.11 -12.14 8.26
C ALA A 14 0.37 -11.96 7.83
N ASP A 15 1.25 -12.82 8.33
CA ASP A 15 2.67 -12.79 7.98
C ASP A 15 2.91 -13.29 6.54
N SER A 16 2.19 -14.32 6.10
CA SER A 16 2.31 -14.83 4.73
C SER A 16 1.80 -13.84 3.68
N ALA A 17 0.74 -13.09 3.99
CA ALA A 17 0.23 -12.02 3.14
C ALA A 17 1.26 -10.89 2.98
N ALA A 18 1.87 -10.46 4.10
CA ALA A 18 2.90 -9.43 4.07
C ALA A 18 4.13 -9.87 3.28
N GLN A 19 4.58 -11.12 3.44
CA GLN A 19 5.67 -11.70 2.66
C GLN A 19 5.34 -11.73 1.16
N THR A 20 4.13 -12.16 0.81
CA THR A 20 3.68 -12.20 -0.59
C THR A 20 3.68 -10.81 -1.22
N VAL A 21 3.07 -9.83 -0.55
CA VAL A 21 3.09 -8.43 -1.00
C VAL A 21 4.53 -7.92 -1.13
N ASN A 22 5.37 -8.11 -0.12
CA ASN A 22 6.76 -7.65 -0.14
C ASN A 22 7.57 -8.27 -1.29
N SER A 23 7.37 -9.55 -1.60
CA SER A 23 8.05 -10.20 -2.72
C SER A 23 7.63 -9.63 -4.08
N LEU A 24 6.35 -9.32 -4.26
CA LEU A 24 5.83 -8.65 -5.46
C LEU A 24 6.38 -7.22 -5.59
N LEU A 25 6.48 -6.48 -4.48
CA LEU A 25 7.08 -5.14 -4.47
C LEU A 25 8.58 -5.19 -4.78
N LEU A 26 9.32 -6.15 -4.22
CA LEU A 26 10.74 -6.35 -4.53
C LEU A 26 10.93 -6.69 -6.01
N ARG A 27 10.08 -7.55 -6.58
CA ARG A 27 10.08 -7.85 -8.01
C ARG A 27 9.83 -6.60 -8.85
N THR A 28 8.86 -5.78 -8.44
CA THR A 28 8.56 -4.49 -9.10
C THR A 28 9.80 -3.60 -9.09
N TYR A 29 10.44 -3.44 -7.93
CA TYR A 29 11.67 -2.67 -7.79
C TYR A 29 12.78 -3.18 -8.69
N ALA A 30 13.05 -4.50 -8.67
CA ALA A 30 14.11 -5.12 -9.44
C ALA A 30 13.93 -4.89 -10.95
N LEU A 31 12.70 -4.97 -11.45
CA LEU A 31 12.40 -4.67 -12.86
C LEU A 31 12.72 -3.23 -13.24
N LEU A 32 12.45 -2.27 -12.34
CA LEU A 32 12.75 -0.85 -12.53
C LEU A 32 14.24 -0.51 -12.48
N GLN A 33 15.07 -1.35 -11.83
CA GLN A 33 16.53 -1.16 -11.75
C GLN A 33 17.29 -1.69 -12.99
N THR A 34 16.59 -2.26 -13.96
CA THR A 34 17.19 -2.75 -15.21
C THR A 34 16.84 -1.83 -16.38
N PRO A 35 17.53 -1.92 -17.53
CA PRO A 35 17.18 -1.14 -18.70
C PRO A 35 15.70 -1.32 -19.05
N LEU A 36 14.96 -0.22 -19.05
CA LEU A 36 13.52 -0.21 -19.17
C LEU A 36 13.11 -0.57 -20.60
N SER A 37 12.15 -1.48 -20.71
CA SER A 37 11.44 -1.80 -21.94
C SER A 37 9.95 -1.81 -21.65
N ILE A 38 9.12 -1.63 -22.69
CA ILE A 38 7.66 -1.70 -22.55
C ILE A 38 7.24 -3.00 -21.84
N LEU A 39 7.82 -4.14 -22.23
CA LEU A 39 7.54 -5.43 -21.60
C LEU A 39 7.85 -5.43 -20.09
N LYS A 40 8.99 -4.88 -19.68
CA LYS A 40 9.37 -4.83 -18.26
C LYS A 40 8.48 -3.88 -17.46
N LEU A 41 8.10 -2.74 -18.05
CA LEU A 41 7.16 -1.80 -17.44
C LEU A 41 5.79 -2.45 -17.24
N HIS A 42 5.30 -3.22 -18.21
CA HIS A 42 4.08 -4.04 -18.05
C HIS A 42 4.22 -5.07 -16.92
N GLN A 43 5.33 -5.81 -16.87
CA GLN A 43 5.57 -6.80 -15.82
C GLN A 43 5.66 -6.17 -14.43
N ALA A 44 6.32 -5.03 -14.31
CA ALA A 44 6.44 -4.29 -13.06
C ALA A 44 5.07 -3.74 -12.63
N LEU A 45 4.29 -3.20 -13.56
CA LEU A 45 2.95 -2.68 -13.25
C LEU A 45 2.03 -3.80 -12.78
N ASN A 46 2.05 -4.95 -13.46
CA ASN A 46 1.28 -6.13 -13.07
C ASN A 46 1.66 -6.64 -11.68
N ALA A 47 2.96 -6.68 -11.35
CA ALA A 47 3.41 -7.07 -10.01
C ALA A 47 2.93 -6.10 -8.93
N ALA A 48 2.99 -4.79 -9.18
CA ALA A 48 2.47 -3.77 -8.27
C ALA A 48 0.94 -3.85 -8.10
N ASP A 49 0.21 -4.07 -9.20
CA ASP A 49 -1.26 -4.21 -9.18
C ASP A 49 -1.70 -5.49 -8.45
N GLN A 50 -0.97 -6.60 -8.58
CA GLN A 50 -1.20 -7.82 -7.80
C GLN A 50 -0.95 -7.59 -6.30
N ALA A 51 0.14 -6.91 -5.94
CA ALA A 51 0.44 -6.56 -4.57
C ALA A 51 -0.69 -5.72 -3.95
N LEU A 52 -1.20 -4.75 -4.72
CA LEU A 52 -2.33 -3.91 -4.34
C LEU A 52 -3.61 -4.72 -4.17
N ALA A 53 -3.93 -5.63 -5.11
CA ALA A 53 -5.12 -6.46 -5.03
C ALA A 53 -5.12 -7.36 -3.79
N ILE A 54 -3.98 -7.97 -3.46
CA ILE A 54 -3.83 -8.80 -2.25
C ILE A 54 -4.01 -7.95 -0.99
N ALA A 55 -3.33 -6.79 -0.92
CA ALA A 55 -3.44 -5.89 0.22
C ALA A 55 -4.88 -5.40 0.44
N ALA A 56 -5.58 -5.00 -0.63
CA ALA A 56 -6.96 -4.54 -0.58
C ALA A 56 -7.93 -5.67 -0.21
N HIS A 57 -7.77 -6.87 -0.81
CA HIS A 57 -8.63 -8.03 -0.54
C HIS A 57 -8.53 -8.48 0.92
N LEU A 58 -7.34 -8.39 1.52
CA LEU A 58 -7.10 -8.76 2.90
C LEU A 58 -7.27 -7.60 3.89
N HIS A 59 -7.76 -6.45 3.42
CA HIS A 59 -7.94 -5.22 4.23
C HIS A 59 -6.66 -4.79 4.99
N ARG A 60 -5.49 -5.00 4.37
CA ARG A 60 -4.18 -4.64 4.91
C ARG A 60 -3.85 -3.19 4.58
N PHE A 61 -4.47 -2.27 5.32
CA PHE A 61 -4.30 -0.83 5.17
C PHE A 61 -2.86 -0.35 5.46
N ASP A 62 -2.05 -1.17 6.12
CA ASP A 62 -0.61 -0.95 6.32
C ASP A 62 0.23 -1.23 5.05
N LEU A 63 -0.25 -2.12 4.18
CA LEU A 63 0.44 -2.56 2.97
C LEU A 63 -0.05 -1.84 1.70
N GLU A 64 -1.34 -1.50 1.65
CA GLU A 64 -1.97 -0.82 0.51
C GLU A 64 -1.24 0.48 0.09
N PRO A 65 -0.82 1.38 1.02
CA PRO A 65 -0.03 2.56 0.67
C PRO A 65 1.28 2.24 -0.03
N ARG A 66 1.98 1.17 0.41
CA ARG A 66 3.24 0.73 -0.19
C ARG A 66 3.02 0.22 -1.62
N ALA A 67 1.95 -0.54 -1.85
CA ALA A 67 1.62 -1.00 -3.19
C ALA A 67 1.29 0.17 -4.15
N TYR A 68 0.55 1.17 -3.69
CA TYR A 68 0.31 2.39 -4.48
C TYR A 68 1.59 3.17 -4.79
N LEU A 69 2.54 3.25 -3.86
CA LEU A 69 3.82 3.91 -4.08
C LEU A 69 4.59 3.26 -5.24
N TYR A 70 4.73 1.93 -5.20
CA TYR A 70 5.40 1.18 -6.26
C TYR A 70 4.69 1.26 -7.61
N ARG A 71 3.35 1.22 -7.61
CA ARG A 71 2.55 1.46 -8.81
C ARG A 71 2.83 2.85 -9.40
N GLY A 72 2.96 3.87 -8.55
CA GLY A 72 3.35 5.22 -8.94
C GLY A 72 4.73 5.28 -9.59
N HIS A 73 5.72 4.59 -9.02
CA HIS A 73 7.07 4.49 -9.60
C HIS A 73 7.06 3.88 -11.00
N VAL A 74 6.31 2.79 -11.21
CA VAL A 74 6.22 2.17 -12.53
C VAL A 74 5.58 3.10 -13.55
N LEU A 75 4.47 3.75 -13.19
CA LEU A 75 3.76 4.67 -14.08
C LEU A 75 4.62 5.90 -14.41
N SER A 76 5.38 6.39 -13.43
CA SER A 76 6.34 7.47 -13.62
C SER A 76 7.45 7.07 -14.58
N ALA A 77 8.05 5.88 -14.41
CA ALA A 77 9.08 5.35 -15.29
C ALA A 77 8.57 5.13 -16.72
N TRP A 78 7.26 4.91 -16.88
CA TRP A 78 6.58 4.78 -18.18
C TRP A 78 6.15 6.12 -18.78
N GLY A 79 6.35 7.25 -18.09
CA GLY A 79 5.89 8.56 -18.55
C GLY A 79 4.38 8.80 -18.41
N ARG A 80 3.65 7.93 -17.70
CA ARG A 80 2.20 8.07 -17.41
C ARG A 80 1.98 8.94 -16.17
N TRP A 81 2.43 10.19 -16.24
CA TRP A 81 2.53 11.10 -15.09
C TRP A 81 1.21 11.35 -14.35
N ARG A 82 0.09 11.47 -15.07
CA ARG A 82 -1.23 11.71 -14.45
C ARG A 82 -1.66 10.54 -13.56
N GLU A 83 -1.40 9.32 -14.00
CA GLU A 83 -1.75 8.12 -13.25
C GLU A 83 -0.76 7.85 -12.12
N ALA A 84 0.53 8.15 -12.35
CA ALA A 84 1.55 8.12 -11.32
C ALA A 84 1.19 9.06 -10.16
N HIS A 85 0.81 10.31 -10.47
CA HIS A 85 0.35 11.28 -9.48
C HIS A 85 -0.85 10.75 -8.68
N ALA A 86 -1.87 10.22 -9.36
CA ALA A 86 -3.02 9.64 -8.67
C ALA A 86 -2.63 8.45 -7.75
N ALA A 87 -1.65 7.64 -8.15
CA ALA A 87 -1.13 6.57 -7.32
C ALA A 87 -0.36 7.10 -6.10
N TYR A 88 0.49 8.12 -6.27
CA TYR A 88 1.20 8.74 -5.16
C TYR A 88 0.25 9.43 -4.17
N VAL A 89 -0.80 10.10 -4.66
CA VAL A 89 -1.85 10.67 -3.79
C VAL A 89 -2.49 9.59 -2.93
N ARG A 90 -2.84 8.43 -3.51
CA ARG A 90 -3.40 7.31 -2.75
C ARG A 90 -2.39 6.71 -1.77
N ALA A 91 -1.13 6.60 -2.14
CA ALA A 91 -0.07 6.16 -1.24
C ALA A 91 0.11 7.09 -0.04
N ALA A 92 -0.02 8.40 -0.23
CA ALA A 92 0.03 9.39 0.85
C ALA A 92 -1.28 9.45 1.66
N SER A 93 -2.41 9.04 1.06
CA SER A 93 -3.72 8.98 1.70
C SER A 93 -3.85 7.72 2.55
N VAL A 94 -2.98 7.58 3.56
CA VAL A 94 -3.09 6.49 4.53
C VAL A 94 -4.32 6.76 5.41
N ARG A 95 -5.27 5.83 5.44
CA ARG A 95 -6.28 5.77 6.52
C ARG A 95 -5.59 5.32 7.79
N GLY A 96 -4.73 6.17 8.35
CA GLY A 96 -4.03 5.90 9.58
C GLY A 96 -4.99 6.06 10.76
N VAL A 97 -4.80 5.22 11.78
CA VAL A 97 -5.47 5.28 13.10
C VAL A 97 -5.22 6.64 13.81
N GLY A 98 -4.40 7.53 13.24
CA GLY A 98 -4.16 8.91 13.67
C GLY A 98 -4.88 10.01 12.86
N PHE A 99 -5.71 9.70 11.87
CA PHE A 99 -6.45 10.71 11.08
C PHE A 99 -7.75 11.18 11.77
N THR A 100 -7.94 10.93 13.07
CA THR A 100 -9.06 11.48 13.84
C THR A 100 -8.83 12.92 14.31
N GLY A 101 -7.64 13.50 14.09
CA GLY A 101 -7.26 14.82 14.63
C GLY A 101 -7.28 16.01 13.66
N THR A 102 -7.48 15.81 12.36
CA THR A 102 -7.45 16.91 11.37
C THR A 102 -8.83 17.26 10.85
N ASN A 103 -9.83 17.30 11.74
CA ASN A 103 -11.08 17.98 11.45
C ASN A 103 -10.91 19.47 11.77
N ILE A 104 -10.28 20.23 10.86
CA ILE A 104 -10.11 21.70 10.95
C ILE A 104 -11.44 22.48 10.93
N ARG A 105 -12.59 21.79 10.91
CA ARG A 105 -13.94 22.38 10.87
C ARG A 105 -14.60 22.56 12.24
N GLU A 106 -13.99 22.13 13.34
CA GLU A 106 -14.62 22.20 14.66
C GLU A 106 -14.27 23.46 15.48
N HIS A 107 -13.35 24.32 15.03
CA HIS A 107 -12.90 25.46 15.83
C HIS A 107 -13.63 26.80 15.56
N GLU A 108 -14.57 26.86 14.61
CA GLU A 108 -15.33 28.09 14.31
C GLU A 108 -16.63 28.25 15.10
N ALA A 109 -17.06 27.26 15.88
CA ALA A 109 -18.37 27.28 16.54
C ALA A 109 -18.36 27.76 18.01
N ARG A 110 -17.28 28.37 18.53
CA ARG A 110 -17.19 28.70 19.97
C ARG A 110 -16.71 30.10 20.36
N SER A 111 -16.73 31.07 19.44
CA SER A 111 -16.40 32.48 19.75
C SER A 111 -17.58 33.44 19.58
N GLY A 112 -18.80 32.99 19.86
CA GLY A 112 -19.99 33.84 19.81
C GLY A 112 -20.98 33.48 20.90
N ASP A 113 -20.69 33.91 22.13
CA ASP A 113 -21.67 34.27 23.17
C ASP A 113 -21.00 35.27 24.14
#